data_AF-A0A6G2TUI1-F1
#
_entry.id   AF-A0A6G2TUI1-F1
#
_cell.length_a   1.000
_cell.length_b   1.000
_cell.length_c   1.000
_cell.angle_alpha   90.00
_cell.angle_beta   90.00
_cell.angle_gamma   90.00
#
_symmetry.space_group_name_H-M   'P 1'
#
loop_
_entity.id
_entity.type
_entity.pdbx_description
1 polymer ?
#
loop_
_entity_poly.entity_id
_entity_poly.type
_entity_poly.pdbx_seq_one_letter_code
_entity_poly.pdbx_strand_id
1 'polypeptide(L)'
;VRGQAARLLSHVEAWPELRSVDVGLSLAAGRTSFAHRAVVAVGERADAVRDLGALAAGELDTMAVSGSVVGGKSAVLFSGQGSQGLGMGRELYERFPVFADALEMVLSELDPVLDRPLREVMWGADAAALNETGWAQPALFAVEVALFRLVESWGVRPDFVGGHSI
;
A
#
# COMPACT_ATOMS: atom_id res chain seq x y z
N VAL A 1 -1.28 21.70 10.21
CA VAL A 1 -0.37 20.86 9.41
C VAL A 1 0.84 21.63 8.93
N ARG A 2 0.68 22.64 8.05
CA ARG A 2 1.80 23.43 7.48
C ARG A 2 2.86 23.91 8.48
N GLY A 3 2.44 24.54 9.60
CA GLY A 3 3.39 24.98 10.63
C GLY A 3 4.14 23.84 11.33
N GLN A 4 3.56 22.64 11.45
CA GLN A 4 4.28 21.47 11.97
C GLN A 4 5.25 20.90 10.95
N ALA A 5 4.90 20.94 9.65
CA ALA A 5 5.81 20.56 8.57
C ALA A 5 7.04 21.48 8.54
N ALA A 6 6.85 22.80 8.65
CA ALA A 6 7.95 23.77 8.74
C ALA A 6 8.85 23.49 9.95
N ARG A 7 8.26 23.22 11.12
CA ARG A 7 9.04 22.93 12.33
C ARG A 7 9.82 21.61 12.23
N LEU A 8 9.22 20.60 11.62
CA LEU A 8 9.89 19.32 11.38
C LEU A 8 11.02 19.47 10.35
N LEU A 9 10.80 20.25 9.28
CA LEU A 9 11.80 20.58 8.28
C LEU A 9 13.03 21.21 8.93
N SER A 10 12.86 22.28 9.71
CA SER A 10 13.98 22.93 10.41
C SER A 10 14.69 21.96 11.37
N HIS A 11 13.96 21.05 12.00
CA HIS A 11 14.56 20.05 12.89
C HIS A 11 15.39 19.02 12.12
N VAL A 12 14.88 18.47 11.02
CA VAL A 12 15.67 17.53 10.23
C VAL A 12 16.88 18.25 9.64
N GLU A 13 16.75 19.44 9.06
CA GLU A 13 17.87 20.21 8.50
C GLU A 13 18.98 20.49 9.52
N ALA A 14 18.63 20.80 10.76
CA ALA A 14 19.59 21.06 11.83
C ALA A 14 20.38 19.81 12.27
N TRP A 15 19.82 18.61 12.06
CA TRP A 15 20.38 17.34 12.53
C TRP A 15 20.45 16.33 11.35
N PRO A 16 21.43 16.48 10.45
CA PRO A 16 21.56 15.67 9.23
C PRO A 16 21.74 14.17 9.46
N GLU A 17 22.26 13.80 10.62
CA GLU A 17 22.52 12.42 11.04
C GLU A 17 21.27 11.66 11.50
N LEU A 18 20.15 12.35 11.73
CA LEU A 18 18.90 11.68 12.10
C LEU A 18 18.44 10.75 10.98
N ARG A 19 18.19 9.49 11.36
CA ARG A 19 17.62 8.49 10.44
C ARG A 19 16.13 8.75 10.28
N SER A 20 15.64 8.75 9.04
CA SER A 20 14.21 8.96 8.74
C SER A 20 13.29 8.00 9.49
N VAL A 21 13.73 6.75 9.70
CA VAL A 21 12.98 5.74 10.47
C VAL A 21 12.78 6.12 11.93
N ASP A 22 13.78 6.72 12.58
CA ASP A 22 13.69 7.10 14.00
C ASP A 22 12.79 8.33 14.17
N VAL A 23 12.87 9.27 13.22
CA VAL A 23 12.00 10.43 13.15
C VAL A 23 10.54 9.98 12.95
N GLY A 24 10.30 9.11 11.98
CA GLY A 24 8.97 8.55 11.69
C GLY A 24 8.37 7.83 12.89
N LEU A 25 9.14 6.94 13.53
CA LEU A 25 8.71 6.22 14.74
C LEU A 25 8.37 7.20 15.88
N SER A 26 9.23 8.18 16.13
CA SER A 26 9.03 9.18 17.19
C SER A 26 7.77 10.02 16.97
N LEU A 27 7.48 10.38 15.71
CA LEU A 27 6.27 11.12 15.35
C LEU A 27 5.02 10.25 15.50
N ALA A 28 5.07 8.99 15.06
CA ALA A 28 3.92 8.08 15.09
C ALA A 28 3.56 7.62 16.51
N ALA A 29 4.55 7.30 17.35
CA ALA A 29 4.34 6.74 18.68
C ALA A 29 4.37 7.77 19.82
N GLY A 30 5.05 8.90 19.63
CA GLY A 30 5.33 9.87 20.71
C GLY A 30 4.56 11.18 20.64
N ARG A 31 3.62 11.33 19.70
CA ARG A 31 2.85 12.58 19.51
C ARG A 31 1.36 12.33 19.47
N THR A 32 0.61 13.27 20.05
CA THR A 32 -0.85 13.28 19.96
C THR A 32 -1.29 13.46 18.50
N SER A 33 -2.19 12.58 18.05
CA SER A 33 -2.75 12.65 16.70
C SER A 33 -4.02 13.52 16.66
N PHE A 34 -3.91 14.72 16.07
CA PHE A 34 -5.02 15.67 15.90
C PHE A 34 -5.87 15.36 14.66
N ALA A 35 -6.93 16.16 14.43
CA ALA A 35 -7.87 15.95 13.33
C ALA A 35 -7.26 16.18 11.94
N HIS A 36 -6.41 17.20 11.76
CA HIS A 36 -5.73 17.44 10.48
C HIS A 36 -4.35 16.79 10.48
N ARG A 37 -4.12 15.90 9.53
CA ARG A 37 -2.92 15.04 9.47
C ARG A 37 -2.26 15.13 8.10
N ALA A 38 -0.97 14.84 8.07
CA ALA A 38 -0.24 14.60 6.85
C ALA A 38 0.81 13.52 7.07
N VAL A 39 1.09 12.75 6.02
CA VAL A 39 2.13 11.72 5.96
C VAL A 39 2.98 12.02 4.74
N VAL A 40 4.30 12.04 4.92
CA VAL A 40 5.28 12.11 3.84
C VAL A 40 5.98 10.77 3.78
N ALA A 41 5.79 10.03 2.68
CA ALA A 41 6.51 8.79 2.45
C ALA A 41 7.89 9.12 1.90
N VAL A 42 8.94 8.64 2.58
CA VAL A 42 10.33 9.00 2.28
C VAL A 42 11.14 7.77 1.96
N GLY A 43 11.66 7.72 0.74
CA GLY A 43 12.70 6.77 0.35
C GLY A 43 14.05 7.23 0.88
N GLU A 44 14.46 8.45 0.49
CA GLU A 44 15.70 9.06 0.95
C GLU A 44 15.45 10.32 1.78
N ARG A 45 16.50 10.76 2.48
CA ARG A 45 16.46 11.98 3.29
C ARG A 45 16.23 13.24 2.44
N ALA A 46 16.78 13.28 1.23
CA ALA A 46 16.58 14.41 0.32
C ALA A 46 15.10 14.59 -0.03
N ASP A 47 14.37 13.48 -0.19
CA ASP A 47 12.92 13.50 -0.41
C ASP A 47 12.20 14.11 0.79
N ALA A 48 12.65 13.79 2.01
CA ALA A 48 12.03 14.29 3.24
C ALA A 48 12.08 15.82 3.32
N VAL A 49 13.25 16.39 3.03
CA VAL A 49 13.46 17.85 3.07
C VAL A 49 12.60 18.53 2.00
N ARG A 50 12.63 18.02 0.77
CA ARG A 50 11.83 18.55 -0.35
C ARG A 50 10.33 18.52 -0.03
N ASP A 51 9.81 17.36 0.34
CA ASP A 51 8.36 17.14 0.47
C ASP A 51 7.80 17.79 1.75
N LEU A 52 8.60 17.90 2.82
CA LEU A 52 8.23 18.72 3.98
C LEU A 52 8.22 20.22 3.66
N GLY A 53 9.15 20.70 2.84
CA GLY A 53 9.18 22.08 2.36
C GLY A 53 7.94 22.43 1.55
N ALA A 54 7.61 21.60 0.57
CA ALA A 54 6.42 21.79 -0.25
C ALA A 54 5.12 21.71 0.60
N LEU A 55 5.03 20.76 1.55
CA LEU A 55 3.92 20.69 2.50
C LEU A 55 3.84 21.93 3.41
N ALA A 56 4.97 22.48 3.85
CA ALA A 56 5.00 23.70 4.66
C ALA A 56 4.52 24.92 3.86
N ALA A 57 4.90 25.02 2.59
CA ALA A 57 4.44 26.05 1.66
C ALA A 57 2.96 25.90 1.29
N GLY A 58 2.41 24.68 1.38
CA GLY A 58 1.03 24.37 0.98
C GLY A 58 0.90 24.15 -0.53
N GLU A 59 1.95 23.65 -1.15
CA GLU A 59 1.95 23.25 -2.56
C GLU A 59 1.08 22.00 -2.77
N LEU A 60 0.45 21.90 -3.93
CA LEU A 60 -0.47 20.80 -4.27
C LEU A 60 0.25 19.57 -4.85
N ASP A 61 1.45 19.74 -5.38
CA ASP A 61 2.22 18.70 -6.07
C ASP A 61 3.30 18.13 -5.13
N THR A 62 2.84 17.43 -4.09
CA THR A 62 3.74 16.78 -3.13
C THR A 62 3.40 15.31 -3.03
N MET A 63 4.41 14.47 -2.76
CA MET A 63 4.18 13.07 -2.38
C MET A 63 3.57 12.93 -0.97
N ALA A 64 3.17 14.04 -0.33
CA ALA A 64 2.52 14.04 0.96
C ALA A 64 1.02 13.79 0.82
N VAL A 65 0.51 12.82 1.57
CA VAL A 65 -0.92 12.62 1.74
C VAL A 65 -1.37 13.48 2.92
N SER A 66 -2.32 14.38 2.71
CA SER A 66 -2.89 15.21 3.79
C SER A 66 -4.40 15.17 3.79
N GLY A 67 -4.99 15.38 4.97
CA GLY A 67 -6.43 15.32 5.12
C GLY A 67 -6.88 15.61 6.55
N SER A 68 -8.18 15.50 6.75
CA SER A 68 -8.82 15.55 8.06
C SER A 68 -9.45 14.21 8.39
N VAL A 69 -9.41 13.82 9.66
CA VAL A 69 -10.08 12.61 10.14
C VAL A 69 -11.57 12.69 9.82
N VAL A 70 -12.08 11.66 9.13
CA VAL A 70 -13.50 11.45 8.87
C VAL A 70 -13.95 10.26 9.72
N GLY A 71 -15.05 10.42 10.45
CA GLY A 71 -15.68 9.32 11.18
C GLY A 71 -16.67 8.57 10.29
N GLY A 72 -17.06 7.36 10.70
CA GLY A 72 -18.04 6.56 9.99
C GLY A 72 -17.63 5.09 9.91
N LYS A 73 -18.45 4.32 9.20
CA LYS A 73 -18.12 2.93 8.88
C LYS A 73 -17.22 2.88 7.65
N SER A 74 -16.36 1.87 7.61
CA SER A 74 -15.42 1.63 6.51
C SER A 74 -15.77 0.34 5.77
N ALA A 75 -15.46 0.28 4.48
CA ALA A 75 -15.64 -0.91 3.66
C ALA A 75 -14.41 -1.15 2.78
N VAL A 76 -14.07 -2.41 2.55
CA VAL A 76 -13.11 -2.83 1.52
C VAL A 76 -13.88 -3.34 0.32
N LEU A 77 -13.49 -2.89 -0.87
CA LEU A 77 -14.08 -3.31 -2.14
C LEU A 77 -13.10 -4.17 -2.92
N PHE A 78 -13.56 -5.34 -3.34
CA PHE A 78 -12.87 -6.30 -4.18
C PHE A 78 -13.29 -6.07 -5.63
N SER A 79 -12.31 -5.93 -6.52
CA SER A 79 -12.55 -5.51 -7.90
C SER A 79 -12.92 -6.71 -8.78
N GLY A 80 -13.59 -6.42 -9.88
CA GLY A 80 -13.86 -7.42 -10.90
C GLY A 80 -12.70 -7.55 -11.89
N GLN A 81 -12.99 -8.20 -13.02
CA GLN A 81 -12.01 -8.33 -14.10
C GLN A 81 -11.68 -6.97 -14.72
N GLY A 82 -10.42 -6.76 -15.10
CA GLY A 82 -9.93 -5.57 -15.79
C GLY A 82 -8.72 -4.90 -15.14
N SER A 83 -8.39 -5.27 -13.90
CA SER A 83 -7.25 -4.72 -13.14
C SER A 83 -6.01 -5.64 -13.15
N GLN A 84 -6.08 -6.80 -13.81
CA GLN A 84 -4.96 -7.73 -13.92
C GLN A 84 -3.82 -7.14 -14.76
N GLY A 85 -2.59 -7.44 -14.36
CA GLY A 85 -1.39 -7.01 -15.07
C GLY A 85 -0.22 -7.95 -14.77
N LEU A 86 0.69 -8.09 -15.73
CA LEU A 86 1.89 -8.91 -15.54
C LEU A 86 2.70 -8.38 -14.35
N GLY A 87 3.22 -9.30 -13.54
CA GLY A 87 3.96 -8.99 -12.32
C GLY A 87 3.09 -8.55 -11.14
N MET A 88 1.76 -8.61 -11.23
CA MET A 88 0.87 -8.24 -10.13
C MET A 88 1.24 -8.96 -8.82
N GLY A 89 1.35 -8.18 -7.75
CA GLY A 89 1.70 -8.66 -6.42
C GLY A 89 3.17 -9.07 -6.22
N ARG A 90 4.02 -9.09 -7.26
CA ARG A 90 5.40 -9.61 -7.15
C ARG A 90 6.27 -8.82 -6.17
N GLU A 91 6.30 -7.50 -6.28
CA GLU A 91 7.10 -6.66 -5.38
C GLU A 91 6.61 -6.76 -3.92
N LEU A 92 5.29 -6.93 -3.73
CA LEU A 92 4.70 -7.14 -2.40
C LEU A 92 5.08 -8.50 -1.83
N TYR A 93 5.08 -9.54 -2.67
CA TYR A 93 5.53 -10.88 -2.32
C TYR A 93 6.99 -10.88 -1.84
N GLU A 94 7.87 -10.17 -2.54
CA GLU A 94 9.29 -10.06 -2.19
C GLU A 94 9.52 -9.24 -0.90
N ARG A 95 8.61 -8.30 -0.58
CA ARG A 95 8.79 -7.33 0.52
C ARG A 95 8.05 -7.68 1.81
N PHE A 96 6.89 -8.32 1.73
CA PHE A 96 5.97 -8.49 2.86
C PHE A 96 5.64 -9.97 3.08
N PRO A 97 6.20 -10.61 4.13
CA PRO A 97 5.91 -12.02 4.43
C PRO A 97 4.42 -12.33 4.57
N VAL A 98 3.63 -11.43 5.20
CA VAL A 98 2.17 -11.61 5.34
C VAL A 98 1.47 -11.70 3.98
N PHE A 99 1.90 -10.90 3.01
CA PHE A 99 1.36 -10.96 1.65
C PHE A 99 1.79 -12.25 0.96
N ALA A 100 3.06 -12.62 1.09
CA ALA A 100 3.60 -13.85 0.51
C ALA A 100 2.85 -15.09 1.03
N ASP A 101 2.73 -15.23 2.34
CA ASP A 101 2.04 -16.36 2.98
C ASP A 101 0.57 -16.45 2.55
N ALA A 102 -0.12 -15.31 2.47
CA ALA A 102 -1.51 -15.26 2.01
C ALA A 102 -1.65 -15.62 0.52
N LEU A 103 -0.74 -15.14 -0.32
CA LEU A 103 -0.72 -15.51 -1.74
C LEU A 103 -0.45 -17.00 -1.93
N GLU A 104 0.56 -17.56 -1.24
CA GLU A 104 0.89 -18.97 -1.30
C GLU A 104 -0.28 -19.86 -0.88
N MET A 105 -0.99 -19.47 0.18
CA MET A 105 -2.18 -20.20 0.63
C MET A 105 -3.23 -20.30 -0.49
N VAL A 106 -3.54 -19.18 -1.16
CA VAL A 106 -4.52 -19.18 -2.24
C VAL A 106 -4.02 -19.96 -3.46
N LEU A 107 -2.75 -19.78 -3.85
CA LEU A 107 -2.15 -20.51 -4.97
C LEU A 107 -2.18 -22.02 -4.74
N SER A 108 -1.90 -22.48 -3.52
CA SER A 108 -1.91 -23.91 -3.19
C SER A 108 -3.28 -24.58 -3.35
N GLU A 109 -4.36 -23.81 -3.24
CA GLU A 109 -5.73 -24.28 -3.43
C GLU A 109 -6.18 -24.19 -4.90
N LEU A 110 -5.67 -23.23 -5.66
CA LEU A 110 -6.06 -22.99 -7.07
C LEU A 110 -5.23 -23.81 -8.06
N ASP A 111 -3.93 -23.95 -7.84
CA ASP A 111 -3.03 -24.64 -8.78
C ASP A 111 -3.45 -26.08 -9.09
N PRO A 112 -4.04 -26.89 -8.18
CA PRO A 112 -4.52 -28.23 -8.50
C PRO A 112 -5.67 -28.30 -9.52
N VAL A 113 -6.40 -27.20 -9.75
CA VAL A 113 -7.55 -27.15 -10.66
C VAL A 113 -7.27 -26.34 -11.94
N LEU A 114 -6.03 -25.87 -12.11
CA LEU A 114 -5.59 -25.09 -13.27
C LEU A 114 -4.64 -25.92 -14.13
N ASP A 115 -4.53 -25.56 -15.41
CA ASP A 115 -3.68 -26.30 -16.37
C ASP A 115 -2.18 -26.17 -16.09
N ARG A 116 -1.77 -25.13 -15.35
CA ARG A 116 -0.39 -24.86 -14.91
C ARG A 116 -0.41 -23.88 -13.72
N PRO A 117 0.71 -23.71 -12.98
CA PRO A 117 0.76 -22.84 -11.82
C PRO A 117 0.37 -21.40 -12.16
N LEU A 118 -0.57 -20.84 -11.40
CA LEU A 118 -1.13 -19.51 -11.65
C LEU A 118 -0.06 -18.42 -11.59
N ARG A 119 0.93 -18.57 -10.71
CA ARG A 119 2.08 -17.66 -10.59
C ARG A 119 2.86 -17.53 -11.89
N GLU A 120 3.04 -18.61 -12.64
CA GLU A 120 3.77 -18.57 -13.92
C GLU A 120 3.04 -17.70 -14.95
N VAL A 121 1.70 -17.66 -14.89
CA VAL A 121 0.90 -16.79 -15.74
C VAL A 121 0.93 -15.35 -15.25
N MET A 122 0.77 -15.13 -13.94
CA MET A 122 0.82 -13.79 -13.33
C MET A 122 2.15 -13.08 -13.57
N TRP A 123 3.28 -13.80 -13.46
CA TRP A 123 4.63 -13.23 -13.53
C TRP A 123 5.38 -13.60 -14.81
N GLY A 124 4.68 -14.19 -15.78
CA GLY A 124 5.19 -14.48 -17.10
C GLY A 124 5.32 -13.24 -17.98
N ALA A 125 5.45 -13.47 -19.29
CA ALA A 125 5.59 -12.40 -20.29
C ALA A 125 4.35 -12.26 -21.20
N ASP A 126 3.36 -13.15 -21.08
CA ASP A 126 2.19 -13.18 -21.97
C ASP A 126 0.98 -12.54 -21.30
N ALA A 127 0.78 -11.25 -21.59
CA ALA A 127 -0.37 -10.50 -21.10
C ALA A 127 -1.69 -10.99 -21.70
N ALA A 128 -1.70 -11.56 -22.91
CA ALA A 128 -2.92 -12.06 -23.52
C ALA A 128 -3.42 -13.30 -22.76
N ALA A 129 -2.52 -14.22 -22.41
CA ALA A 129 -2.84 -15.37 -21.58
C ALA A 129 -3.41 -14.96 -20.20
N LEU A 130 -2.78 -13.98 -19.52
CA LEU A 130 -3.31 -13.47 -18.24
C LEU A 130 -4.69 -12.82 -18.39
N ASN A 131 -5.01 -12.25 -19.56
CA ASN A 131 -6.30 -11.61 -19.83
C ASN A 131 -7.43 -12.60 -20.16
N GLU A 132 -7.12 -13.88 -20.37
CA GLU A 132 -8.15 -14.91 -20.49
C GLU A 132 -8.85 -15.09 -19.15
N THR A 133 -10.18 -15.15 -19.15
CA THR A 133 -11.00 -15.21 -17.93
C THR A 133 -10.56 -16.32 -16.96
N GLY A 134 -10.17 -17.48 -17.49
CA GLY A 134 -9.70 -18.62 -16.69
C GLY A 134 -8.41 -18.35 -15.91
N TRP A 135 -7.63 -17.33 -16.29
CA TRP A 135 -6.42 -16.89 -15.60
C TRP A 135 -6.63 -15.57 -14.85
N ALA A 136 -7.33 -14.62 -15.47
CA ALA A 136 -7.57 -13.30 -14.91
C ALA A 136 -8.31 -13.37 -13.57
N GLN A 137 -9.40 -14.15 -13.51
CA GLN A 137 -10.23 -14.26 -12.31
C GLN A 137 -9.50 -14.88 -11.11
N PRO A 138 -8.86 -16.06 -11.23
CA PRO A 138 -8.09 -16.60 -10.10
C PRO A 138 -6.90 -15.72 -9.72
N ALA A 139 -6.22 -15.07 -10.68
CA ALA A 139 -5.11 -14.17 -10.38
C ALA A 139 -5.56 -12.95 -9.55
N LEU A 140 -6.68 -12.33 -9.95
CA LEU A 140 -7.29 -11.21 -9.24
C LEU A 140 -7.72 -11.63 -7.84
N PHE A 141 -8.44 -12.74 -7.71
CA PHE A 141 -8.84 -13.27 -6.42
C PHE A 141 -7.63 -13.49 -5.49
N ALA A 142 -6.58 -14.14 -5.98
CA ALA A 142 -5.39 -14.43 -5.20
C ALA A 142 -4.68 -13.16 -4.71
N VAL A 143 -4.50 -12.16 -5.60
CA VAL A 143 -3.85 -10.90 -5.22
C VAL A 143 -4.72 -10.07 -4.28
N GLU A 144 -6.02 -9.99 -4.51
CA GLU A 144 -6.89 -9.18 -3.66
C GLU A 144 -7.04 -9.77 -2.24
N VAL A 145 -7.10 -11.09 -2.11
CA VAL A 145 -7.05 -11.75 -0.79
C VAL A 145 -5.71 -11.44 -0.10
N ALA A 146 -4.58 -11.55 -0.80
CA ALA A 146 -3.27 -11.26 -0.24
C ALA A 146 -3.11 -9.78 0.16
N LEU A 147 -3.63 -8.84 -0.66
CA LEU A 147 -3.68 -7.41 -0.34
C LEU A 147 -4.53 -7.14 0.91
N PHE A 148 -5.70 -7.78 1.01
CA PHE A 148 -6.57 -7.61 2.16
C PHE A 148 -5.90 -8.10 3.44
N ARG A 149 -5.25 -9.28 3.40
CA ARG A 149 -4.48 -9.80 4.55
C ARG A 149 -3.31 -8.89 4.95
N LEU A 150 -2.61 -8.31 3.98
CA LEU A 150 -1.54 -7.37 4.26
C LEU A 150 -2.07 -6.12 4.99
N VAL A 151 -3.15 -5.52 4.49
CA VAL A 151 -3.75 -4.32 5.08
C VAL A 151 -4.37 -4.59 6.46
N GLU A 152 -4.99 -5.76 6.63
CA GLU A 152 -5.50 -6.24 7.92
C GLU A 152 -4.37 -6.36 8.97
N SER A 153 -3.18 -6.80 8.55
CA SER A 153 -2.01 -6.91 9.44
C SER A 153 -1.50 -5.57 9.97
N TRP A 154 -1.81 -4.46 9.28
CA TRP A 154 -1.51 -3.10 9.74
C TRP A 154 -2.58 -2.53 10.68
N GLY A 155 -3.60 -3.34 11.02
CA GLY A 155 -4.66 -2.98 11.96
C GLY A 155 -5.88 -2.34 11.31
N VAL A 156 -5.97 -2.29 9.97
CA VAL A 156 -7.18 -1.85 9.28
C VAL A 156 -8.24 -2.95 9.40
N ARG A 157 -9.39 -2.59 10.00
CA ARG A 157 -10.51 -3.52 10.22
C ARG A 157 -11.78 -2.90 9.65
N PRO A 158 -12.19 -3.27 8.43
CA PRO A 158 -13.40 -2.71 7.84
C PRO A 158 -14.65 -3.23 8.52
N ASP A 159 -15.71 -2.41 8.52
CA ASP A 159 -17.04 -2.83 9.01
C ASP A 159 -17.75 -3.73 7.98
N PHE A 160 -17.42 -3.56 6.70
CA PHE A 160 -18.03 -4.29 5.60
C PHE A 160 -17.02 -4.68 4.52
N VAL A 161 -17.38 -5.69 3.74
CA VAL A 161 -16.71 -6.03 2.48
C VAL A 161 -17.74 -6.10 1.36
N GLY A 162 -17.35 -5.75 0.15
CA GLY A 162 -18.16 -5.89 -1.05
C GLY A 162 -17.30 -6.31 -2.23
N GLY A 163 -17.84 -7.15 -3.11
CA GLY A 163 -17.15 -7.59 -4.32
C GLY A 163 -17.93 -7.21 -5.57
N HIS A 164 -17.21 -6.91 -6.65
CA HIS A 164 -17.80 -6.65 -7.95
C HIS A 164 -17.52 -7.81 -8.91
N SER A 165 -18.55 -8.60 -9.20
CA SER A 165 -18.60 -9.67 -10.20
C SER A 165 -17.86 -10.98 -9.92
N ILE A 166 -16.61 -10.96 -9.43
CA ILE A 166 -15.81 -12.18 -9.17
C ILE A 166 -15.87 -12.52 -7.68
#